data_AF-P87052-F1
#
_entry.id   AF-P87052-F1
#
_cell.length_a   1.000
_cell.length_b   1.000
_cell.length_c   1.000
_cell.angle_alpha   90.00
_cell.angle_beta   90.00
_cell.angle_gamma   90.00
#
_symmetry.space_group_name_H-M   'P 1'
#
loop_
_entity.id
_entity.type
_entity.pdbx_description
1 polymer ?
#
loop_
_entity_poly.entity_id
_entity_poly.type
_entity_poly.pdbx_seq_one_letter_code
_entity_poly.pdbx_strand_id
1 'polypeptide(L)'
;MALLKTMPIIRSLTRGKSIRLLQKQSTKRTNPCVYLEAKAVEQTPATEFNSILQEIISTEYNYSVDLKKTLNEIIMPIEGQSMEREAIGICTCFKTLNQLHTKLYQQMISSGSPVYSLSQSLPAFRDVYHMYTINLSGISAIEKIISDPSSCNSQLLIPLQHLLRYPIHLARVCKMLRKYPFLNGDFRMAVKTLDDFRELCSYIDQEKAREESYQVLSALCGNQGVAVDIPRHIKFKGSVIPATSFIYDFNACVFCDDGLVVWTRYVKKIEMKAVSIEQCLRVDELSNSILVCTLNMKGKLLNRHLAPQTMAASVFLKWYHERAGISNGKENKLNRLKVVNAKT
;
A
#
# COMPACT_ATOMS: atom_id res chain seq x y z
N MET A 1 1.28 -17.21 -22.40
CA MET A 1 2.48 -17.10 -21.53
C MET A 1 2.99 -15.67 -21.61
N ALA A 2 2.46 -14.79 -20.75
CA ALA A 2 2.66 -13.36 -20.84
C ALA A 2 3.71 -12.90 -19.82
N LEU A 3 4.72 -12.20 -20.33
CA LEU A 3 5.72 -11.46 -19.56
C LEU A 3 5.02 -10.53 -18.57
N LEU A 4 5.10 -10.85 -17.28
CA LEU A 4 5.00 -9.86 -16.21
C LEU A 4 6.18 -8.90 -16.39
N LYS A 5 5.97 -7.88 -17.22
CA LYS A 5 6.83 -6.70 -17.31
C LYS A 5 6.97 -6.18 -15.89
N THR A 6 8.18 -6.31 -15.39
CA THR A 6 8.71 -5.75 -14.16
C THR A 6 8.27 -4.30 -13.97
N MET A 7 7.18 -4.08 -13.23
CA MET A 7 6.97 -2.79 -12.56
C MET A 7 8.04 -2.67 -11.48
N PRO A 8 8.91 -1.65 -11.53
CA PRO A 8 9.81 -1.38 -10.42
C PRO A 8 8.92 -0.96 -9.23
N ILE A 9 8.99 -1.71 -8.14
CA ILE A 9 8.43 -1.30 -6.85
C ILE A 9 9.30 -0.15 -6.35
N ILE A 10 9.08 1.04 -6.91
CA ILE A 10 9.56 2.29 -6.33
C ILE A 10 8.62 2.58 -5.17
N ARG A 11 9.03 2.14 -3.98
CA ARG A 11 8.51 2.69 -2.72
C ARG A 11 8.97 4.15 -2.61
N SER A 12 8.30 5.04 -3.35
CA SER A 12 8.39 6.48 -3.15
C SER A 12 6.99 7.11 -3.25
N LEU A 13 6.07 6.70 -2.38
CA LEU A 13 5.06 7.65 -1.91
C LEU A 13 5.78 8.65 -1.01
N THR A 14 6.32 9.64 -1.72
CA THR A 14 7.01 10.80 -1.22
C THR A 14 6.09 11.55 -0.27
N ARG A 15 6.34 11.41 1.03
CA ARG A 15 5.99 12.43 2.03
C ARG A 15 6.58 13.78 1.55
N GLY A 16 5.72 14.66 1.05
CA GLY A 16 5.87 16.12 1.18
C GLY A 16 6.87 16.87 0.29
N LYS A 17 7.52 16.27 -0.73
CA LYS A 17 8.52 16.99 -1.56
C LYS A 17 8.23 17.08 -3.07
N SER A 18 7.32 16.30 -3.63
CA SER A 18 7.12 16.24 -5.10
C SER A 18 6.10 17.23 -5.69
N ILE A 19 5.31 17.92 -4.85
CA ILE A 19 4.30 18.90 -5.34
C ILE A 19 4.93 20.24 -5.78
N ARG A 20 6.16 20.56 -5.32
CA ARG A 20 6.83 21.82 -5.71
C ARG A 20 7.46 21.81 -7.12
N LEU A 21 7.53 20.67 -7.80
CA LEU A 21 8.14 20.56 -9.13
C LEU A 21 7.13 20.50 -10.29
N LEU A 22 5.85 20.23 -10.03
CA LEU A 22 4.80 20.19 -11.07
C LEU A 22 4.13 21.55 -11.32
N GLN A 23 4.36 22.56 -10.47
CA GLN A 23 3.81 23.91 -10.67
C GLN A 23 4.69 24.83 -11.54
N LYS A 24 5.80 24.33 -12.12
CA LYS A 24 6.73 25.13 -12.93
C LYS A 24 6.70 24.88 -14.45
N GLN A 25 5.79 24.05 -14.97
CA GLN A 25 5.79 23.66 -16.40
C GLN A 25 4.54 23.98 -17.22
N SER A 26 3.53 24.70 -16.69
CA SER A 26 2.38 25.15 -17.50
C SER A 26 2.40 26.67 -17.70
N THR A 27 3.37 27.17 -18.46
CA THR A 27 3.35 28.53 -19.01
C THR A 27 3.48 28.45 -20.53
N LYS A 28 2.35 28.33 -21.23
CA LYS A 28 2.17 28.76 -22.64
C LYS A 28 0.71 28.62 -23.09
N ARG A 29 0.23 29.73 -23.70
CA ARG A 29 -1.04 29.96 -24.45
C ARG A 29 -2.27 30.28 -23.59
N THR A 30 -2.47 31.53 -23.16
CA THR A 30 -3.16 32.65 -23.87
C THR A 30 -4.56 32.33 -24.40
N ASN A 31 -5.57 32.60 -23.58
CA ASN A 31 -6.84 33.20 -23.98
C ASN A 31 -7.11 34.38 -23.04
N PRO A 32 -7.66 35.51 -23.51
CA PRO A 32 -7.91 36.67 -22.67
C PRO A 32 -9.07 36.33 -21.72
N CYS A 33 -8.73 36.07 -20.45
CA CYS A 33 -9.72 35.90 -19.40
C CYS A 33 -10.32 37.28 -19.13
N VAL A 34 -11.62 37.41 -19.36
CA VAL A 34 -12.42 38.56 -18.94
C VAL A 34 -12.21 38.73 -17.43
N TYR A 35 -11.58 39.84 -17.05
CA TYR A 35 -11.50 40.29 -15.67
C TYR A 35 -12.92 40.64 -15.21
N LEU A 36 -13.64 39.65 -14.69
CA LEU A 36 -14.71 39.93 -13.73
C LEU A 36 -14.01 40.35 -12.45
N GLU A 37 -14.14 41.64 -12.10
CA GLU A 37 -13.83 42.14 -10.76
C GLU A 37 -14.69 41.35 -9.76
N ALA A 38 -14.14 40.23 -9.27
CA ALA A 38 -14.64 39.58 -8.08
C ALA A 38 -14.40 40.59 -6.95
N LYS A 39 -15.47 41.23 -6.48
CA LYS A 39 -15.49 41.91 -5.18
C LYS A 39 -14.74 40.99 -4.21
N ALA A 40 -13.65 41.49 -3.64
CA ALA A 40 -12.89 40.78 -2.63
C ALA A 40 -13.84 40.49 -1.46
N VAL A 41 -14.48 39.32 -1.47
CA VAL A 41 -15.24 38.82 -0.34
C VAL A 41 -14.19 38.62 0.74
N GLU A 42 -14.21 39.48 1.76
CA GLU A 42 -13.35 39.30 2.93
C GLU A 42 -13.52 37.85 3.41
N GLN A 43 -12.45 37.07 3.28
CA GLN A 43 -12.45 35.67 3.69
C GLN A 43 -12.49 35.63 5.22
N THR A 44 -13.69 35.66 5.77
CA THR A 44 -13.89 35.39 7.19
C THR A 44 -13.59 33.92 7.48
N PRO A 45 -13.16 33.56 8.70
CA PRO A 45 -12.95 32.17 9.09
C PRO A 45 -14.17 31.26 8.82
N ALA A 46 -15.38 31.81 8.91
CA ALA A 46 -16.61 31.10 8.59
C ALA A 46 -16.74 30.80 7.08
N THR A 47 -16.42 31.76 6.21
CA THR A 47 -16.41 31.53 4.75
C THR A 47 -15.34 30.52 4.32
N GLU A 48 -14.15 30.57 4.91
CA GLU A 48 -13.08 29.59 4.65
C GLU A 48 -13.50 28.20 5.13
N PHE A 49 -14.09 28.09 6.32
CA PHE A 49 -14.60 26.83 6.86
C PHE A 49 -15.68 26.22 5.96
N ASN A 50 -16.67 27.03 5.57
CA ASN A 50 -17.73 26.60 4.64
C ASN A 50 -17.15 26.20 3.27
N SER A 51 -16.14 26.91 2.77
CA SER A 51 -15.44 26.54 1.53
C SER A 51 -14.79 25.16 1.63
N ILE A 52 -14.19 24.79 2.77
CA ILE A 52 -13.62 23.46 2.98
C ILE A 52 -14.72 22.39 3.00
N LEU A 53 -15.86 22.66 3.64
CA LEU A 53 -16.99 21.72 3.65
C LEU A 53 -17.56 21.52 2.23
N GLN A 54 -17.73 22.60 1.47
CA GLN A 54 -18.19 22.54 0.08
C GLN A 54 -17.18 21.83 -0.83
N GLU A 55 -15.88 21.98 -0.57
CA GLU A 55 -14.86 21.23 -1.29
C GLU A 55 -15.00 19.72 -1.06
N ILE A 56 -15.29 19.25 0.16
CA ILE A 56 -15.54 17.83 0.44
C ILE A 56 -16.76 17.32 -0.33
N ILE A 57 -17.86 18.09 -0.34
CA ILE A 57 -19.09 17.72 -1.05
C ILE A 57 -18.86 17.67 -2.57
N SER A 58 -18.13 18.64 -3.10
CA SER A 58 -17.81 18.73 -4.53
C SER A 58 -16.86 17.61 -4.98
N THR A 59 -15.84 17.27 -4.18
CA THR A 59 -14.95 16.15 -4.50
C THR A 59 -15.68 14.81 -4.45
N GLU A 60 -16.64 14.64 -3.54
CA GLU A 60 -17.49 13.45 -3.48
C GLU A 60 -18.44 13.32 -4.67
N TYR A 61 -19.03 14.44 -5.11
CA TYR A 61 -19.83 14.49 -6.34
C TYR A 61 -19.01 14.06 -7.56
N ASN A 62 -17.85 14.70 -7.76
CA ASN A 62 -16.98 14.41 -8.90
C ASN A 62 -16.52 12.95 -8.90
N TYR A 63 -16.17 12.41 -7.73
CA TYR A 63 -15.81 11.00 -7.61
C TYR A 63 -16.98 10.07 -7.93
N SER A 64 -18.20 10.40 -7.51
CA SER A 64 -19.40 9.62 -7.87
C SER A 64 -19.64 9.63 -9.39
N VAL A 65 -19.38 10.76 -10.06
CA VAL A 65 -19.43 10.87 -11.52
C VAL A 65 -18.35 10.00 -12.18
N ASP A 66 -17.12 10.04 -11.66
CA ASP A 66 -16.01 9.21 -12.15
C ASP A 66 -16.29 7.71 -11.98
N LEU A 67 -16.84 7.29 -10.84
CA LEU A 67 -17.26 5.91 -10.60
C LEU A 67 -18.32 5.47 -11.61
N LYS A 68 -19.34 6.29 -11.86
CA LYS A 68 -20.39 6.02 -12.84
C LYS A 68 -19.83 5.92 -14.26
N LYS A 69 -18.85 6.77 -14.60
CA LYS A 69 -18.14 6.71 -15.87
C LYS A 69 -17.40 5.38 -16.03
N THR A 70 -16.56 5.00 -15.06
CA THR A 70 -15.84 3.71 -15.07
C THR A 70 -16.79 2.52 -15.13
N LEU A 71 -17.92 2.58 -14.43
CA LEU A 71 -18.95 1.55 -14.50
C LEU A 71 -19.49 1.38 -15.93
N ASN A 72 -19.84 2.47 -16.60
CA ASN A 72 -20.43 2.43 -17.94
C ASN A 72 -19.40 2.09 -19.04
N GLU A 73 -18.17 2.60 -18.92
CA GLU A 73 -17.13 2.48 -19.96
C GLU A 73 -16.32 1.18 -19.85
N ILE A 74 -16.12 0.65 -18.63
CA ILE A 74 -15.26 -0.51 -18.38
C ILE A 74 -16.05 -1.69 -17.83
N ILE A 75 -16.81 -1.50 -16.74
CA ILE A 75 -17.38 -2.62 -15.99
C ILE A 75 -18.59 -3.24 -16.71
N MET A 76 -19.55 -2.44 -17.17
CA MET A 76 -20.75 -2.93 -17.84
C MET A 76 -20.46 -3.64 -19.17
N PRO A 77 -19.54 -3.17 -20.04
CA PRO A 77 -19.22 -3.86 -21.29
C PRO A 77 -18.56 -5.24 -21.13
N ILE A 78 -17.88 -5.47 -20.01
CA ILE A 78 -17.25 -6.77 -19.71
C ILE A 78 -18.12 -7.65 -18.82
N GLU A 79 -19.22 -7.11 -18.29
CA GLU A 79 -20.13 -7.84 -17.43
C GLU A 79 -20.79 -9.00 -18.19
N GLY A 80 -20.70 -10.21 -17.63
CA GLY A 80 -21.21 -11.43 -18.27
C GLY A 80 -20.19 -12.16 -19.14
N GLN A 81 -19.02 -11.58 -19.41
CA GLN A 81 -17.93 -12.32 -20.02
C GLN A 81 -17.30 -13.31 -19.03
N SER A 82 -16.71 -14.40 -19.54
CA SER A 82 -15.98 -15.36 -18.70
C SER A 82 -14.69 -14.71 -18.21
N MET A 83 -14.66 -14.32 -16.93
CA MET A 83 -13.55 -13.63 -16.29
C MET A 83 -13.00 -14.41 -15.09
N GLU A 84 -11.76 -14.12 -14.71
CA GLU A 84 -11.16 -14.60 -13.47
C GLU A 84 -11.95 -14.07 -12.25
N ARG A 85 -11.94 -14.83 -11.13
CA ARG A 85 -12.75 -14.54 -9.94
C ARG A 85 -12.48 -13.13 -9.40
N GLU A 86 -11.23 -12.71 -9.44
CA GLU A 86 -10.73 -11.43 -8.97
C GLU A 86 -11.28 -10.27 -9.82
N ALA A 87 -11.37 -10.44 -11.13
CA ALA A 87 -11.98 -9.46 -12.04
C ALA A 87 -13.49 -9.31 -11.79
N ILE A 88 -14.20 -10.41 -11.54
CA ILE A 88 -15.61 -10.39 -11.11
C ILE A 88 -15.75 -9.67 -9.76
N GLY A 89 -14.80 -9.89 -8.85
CA GLY A 89 -14.70 -9.17 -7.58
C GLY A 89 -14.58 -7.66 -7.76
N ILE A 90 -13.66 -7.20 -8.63
CA ILE A 90 -13.52 -5.78 -8.99
C ILE A 90 -14.84 -5.21 -9.50
N CYS A 91 -15.49 -5.88 -10.45
CA CYS A 91 -16.76 -5.43 -11.02
C CYS A 91 -17.86 -5.25 -9.95
N THR A 92 -17.97 -6.23 -9.06
CA THR A 92 -18.92 -6.22 -7.94
C THR A 92 -18.62 -5.05 -6.98
N CYS A 93 -17.36 -4.87 -6.61
CA CYS A 93 -16.92 -3.79 -5.74
C CYS A 93 -17.20 -2.41 -6.34
N PHE A 94 -16.98 -2.20 -7.65
CA PHE A 94 -17.30 -0.93 -8.31
C PHE A 94 -18.79 -0.58 -8.23
N LYS A 95 -19.68 -1.57 -8.38
CA LYS A 95 -21.12 -1.36 -8.23
C LYS A 95 -21.48 -0.94 -6.80
N THR A 96 -20.91 -1.64 -5.81
CA THR A 96 -21.12 -1.34 -4.40
C THR A 96 -20.56 0.03 -4.03
N LEU A 97 -19.34 0.37 -4.49
CA LEU A 97 -18.73 1.69 -4.28
C LEU A 97 -19.60 2.79 -4.88
N ASN A 98 -20.08 2.64 -6.11
CA ASN A 98 -20.94 3.64 -6.73
C ASN A 98 -22.24 3.86 -5.93
N GLN A 99 -22.89 2.80 -5.46
CA GLN A 99 -24.09 2.91 -4.61
C GLN A 99 -23.77 3.60 -3.27
N LEU A 100 -22.67 3.20 -2.63
CA LEU A 100 -22.23 3.73 -1.35
C LEU A 100 -21.91 5.22 -1.42
N HIS A 101 -21.11 5.62 -2.42
CA HIS A 101 -20.68 7.02 -2.61
C HIS A 101 -21.83 7.91 -3.11
N THR A 102 -22.76 7.37 -3.93
CA THR A 102 -23.99 8.09 -4.28
C THR A 102 -24.84 8.39 -3.03
N LYS A 103 -25.02 7.41 -2.13
CA LYS A 103 -25.75 7.60 -0.86
C LYS A 103 -25.02 8.57 0.07
N LEU A 104 -23.69 8.45 0.18
CA LEU A 104 -22.88 9.35 0.99
C LEU A 104 -23.03 10.80 0.51
N TYR A 105 -22.90 11.05 -0.79
CA TYR A 105 -23.11 12.38 -1.36
C TYR A 105 -24.50 12.95 -0.99
N GLN A 106 -25.55 12.15 -1.15
CA GLN A 106 -26.92 12.54 -0.76
C GLN A 106 -27.01 12.89 0.73
N GLN A 107 -26.39 12.09 1.59
CA GLN A 107 -26.34 12.33 3.04
C GLN A 107 -25.56 13.60 3.40
N MET A 108 -24.44 13.89 2.72
CA MET A 108 -23.67 15.11 2.94
C MET A 108 -24.49 16.35 2.65
N ILE A 109 -25.26 16.34 1.56
CA ILE A 109 -26.16 17.44 1.19
C ILE A 109 -27.30 17.54 2.20
N SER A 110 -27.98 16.44 2.52
CA SER A 110 -29.18 16.47 3.36
C SER A 110 -28.89 16.83 4.82
N SER A 111 -27.76 16.38 5.36
CA SER A 111 -27.35 16.67 6.75
C SER A 111 -26.70 18.04 6.93
N GLY A 112 -26.20 18.64 5.84
CA GLY A 112 -25.35 19.83 5.91
C GLY A 112 -24.00 19.60 6.62
N SER A 113 -23.66 18.35 6.96
CA SER A 113 -22.44 18.00 7.69
C SER A 113 -21.73 16.84 6.99
N PRO A 114 -20.76 17.14 6.09
CA PRO A 114 -20.00 16.10 5.42
C PRO A 114 -19.17 15.27 6.41
N VAL A 115 -18.70 15.87 7.51
CA VAL A 115 -17.97 15.16 8.57
C VAL A 115 -18.85 14.11 9.25
N TYR A 116 -20.08 14.46 9.60
CA TYR A 116 -21.03 13.52 10.20
C TYR A 116 -21.33 12.37 9.24
N SER A 117 -21.62 12.66 7.98
CA SER A 117 -21.93 11.65 6.97
C SER A 117 -20.77 10.68 6.71
N LEU A 118 -19.53 11.20 6.69
CA LEU A 118 -18.32 10.39 6.62
C LEU A 118 -18.14 9.49 7.83
N SER A 119 -18.40 10.01 9.04
CA SER A 119 -18.29 9.23 10.27
C SER A 119 -19.24 8.02 10.30
N GLN A 120 -20.44 8.17 9.74
CA GLN A 120 -21.43 7.09 9.66
C GLN A 120 -21.07 6.04 8.59
N SER A 121 -20.34 6.43 7.54
CA SER A 121 -20.02 5.55 6.41
C SER A 121 -18.74 4.73 6.61
N LEU A 122 -17.92 5.06 7.62
CA LEU A 122 -16.64 4.43 7.91
C LEU A 122 -16.67 2.89 8.00
N PRO A 123 -17.63 2.26 8.71
CA PRO A 123 -17.69 0.79 8.76
C PRO A 123 -17.86 0.16 7.38
N ALA A 124 -18.76 0.70 6.57
CA ALA A 124 -18.99 0.23 5.20
C ALA A 124 -17.76 0.46 4.30
N PHE A 125 -17.03 1.56 4.51
CA PHE A 125 -15.79 1.81 3.78
C PHE A 125 -14.75 0.72 4.04
N ARG A 126 -14.55 0.32 5.30
CA ARG A 126 -13.56 -0.71 5.63
C ARG A 126 -13.78 -1.99 4.82
N ASP A 127 -15.01 -2.50 4.81
CA ASP A 127 -15.34 -3.76 4.17
C ASP A 127 -15.22 -3.67 2.64
N VAL A 128 -15.78 -2.62 2.04
CA VAL A 128 -15.81 -2.45 0.59
C VAL A 128 -14.42 -2.19 0.03
N TYR A 129 -13.62 -1.32 0.68
CA TYR A 129 -12.25 -1.04 0.23
C TYR A 129 -11.30 -2.22 0.49
N HIS A 130 -11.51 -2.99 1.55
CA HIS A 130 -10.76 -4.23 1.77
C HIS A 130 -11.03 -5.24 0.66
N MET A 131 -12.32 -5.52 0.39
CA MET A 131 -12.73 -6.42 -0.68
C MET A 131 -12.23 -5.94 -2.04
N TYR A 132 -12.26 -4.63 -2.29
CA TYR A 132 -11.68 -4.06 -3.51
C TYR A 132 -10.17 -4.35 -3.62
N THR A 133 -9.45 -4.16 -2.51
CA THR A 133 -7.98 -4.30 -2.45
C THR A 133 -7.51 -5.72 -2.72
N ILE A 134 -8.16 -6.73 -2.12
CA ILE A 134 -7.78 -8.14 -2.33
C ILE A 134 -8.05 -8.62 -3.76
N ASN A 135 -8.93 -7.95 -4.50
CA ASN A 135 -9.27 -8.30 -5.87
C ASN A 135 -8.46 -7.53 -6.92
N LEU A 136 -7.55 -6.63 -6.53
CA LEU A 136 -6.77 -5.79 -7.46
C LEU A 136 -5.91 -6.59 -8.46
N SER A 137 -5.54 -7.83 -8.13
CA SER A 137 -4.92 -8.79 -9.06
C SER A 137 -5.72 -8.94 -10.36
N GLY A 138 -7.04 -8.86 -10.27
CA GLY A 138 -7.97 -8.97 -11.38
C GLY A 138 -7.88 -7.83 -12.40
N ILE A 139 -7.21 -6.72 -12.11
CA ILE A 139 -7.03 -5.61 -13.06
C ILE A 139 -6.39 -6.13 -14.36
N SER A 140 -5.40 -7.00 -14.24
CA SER A 140 -4.70 -7.56 -15.42
C SER A 140 -5.60 -8.43 -16.30
N ALA A 141 -6.63 -9.07 -15.73
CA ALA A 141 -7.62 -9.82 -16.49
C ALA A 141 -8.61 -8.88 -17.19
N ILE A 142 -9.01 -7.78 -16.55
CA ILE A 142 -9.86 -6.74 -17.15
C ILE A 142 -9.13 -6.05 -18.31
N GLU A 143 -7.85 -5.69 -18.12
CA GLU A 143 -7.02 -5.04 -19.14
C GLU A 143 -6.90 -5.88 -20.43
N LYS A 144 -7.01 -7.21 -20.36
CA LYS A 144 -6.96 -8.10 -21.53
C LYS A 144 -8.24 -8.10 -22.36
N ILE A 145 -9.37 -7.71 -21.77
CA ILE A 145 -10.70 -7.82 -22.39
C ILE A 145 -11.09 -6.51 -23.08
N ILE A 146 -10.72 -5.39 -22.48
CA ILE A 146 -11.09 -4.07 -22.97
C ILE A 146 -10.24 -3.62 -24.16
N SER A 147 -10.82 -2.77 -25.00
CA SER A 147 -10.18 -2.29 -26.23
C SER A 147 -9.07 -1.26 -26.01
N ASP A 148 -9.13 -0.48 -24.92
CA ASP A 148 -8.10 0.49 -24.52
C ASP A 148 -7.54 0.17 -23.12
N PRO A 149 -6.45 -0.61 -23.05
CA PRO A 149 -5.81 -0.96 -21.77
C PRO A 149 -5.19 0.26 -21.05
N SER A 150 -4.85 1.33 -21.78
CA SER A 150 -4.04 2.42 -21.25
C SER A 150 -4.79 3.31 -20.26
N SER A 151 -6.09 3.51 -20.49
CA SER A 151 -6.96 4.27 -19.60
C SER A 151 -7.46 3.46 -18.40
N CYS A 152 -7.55 2.13 -18.55
CA CYS A 152 -8.14 1.23 -17.58
C CYS A 152 -7.49 1.26 -16.20
N ASN A 153 -6.17 1.07 -16.14
CA ASN A 153 -5.47 1.00 -14.87
C ASN A 153 -5.68 2.27 -14.04
N SER A 154 -5.59 3.43 -14.70
CA SER A 154 -5.81 4.72 -14.05
C SER A 154 -7.24 4.88 -13.51
N GLN A 155 -8.24 4.39 -14.25
CA GLN A 155 -9.66 4.44 -13.85
C GLN A 155 -9.99 3.45 -12.74
N LEU A 156 -9.43 2.24 -12.79
CA LEU A 156 -9.60 1.23 -11.77
C LEU A 156 -8.88 1.61 -10.46
N LEU A 157 -7.87 2.47 -10.49
CA LEU A 157 -7.21 2.93 -9.26
C LEU A 157 -7.90 4.13 -8.58
N ILE A 158 -8.90 4.77 -9.21
CA ILE A 158 -9.60 5.95 -8.66
C ILE A 158 -10.14 5.71 -7.24
N PRO A 159 -10.75 4.55 -6.89
CA PRO A 159 -11.25 4.34 -5.53
C PRO A 159 -10.18 4.52 -4.45
N LEU A 160 -9.02 3.90 -4.61
CA LEU A 160 -7.94 4.01 -3.63
C LEU A 160 -7.39 5.44 -3.55
N GLN A 161 -7.30 6.13 -4.69
CA GLN A 161 -6.87 7.52 -4.73
C GLN A 161 -7.85 8.43 -3.99
N HIS A 162 -9.16 8.19 -4.12
CA HIS A 162 -10.19 8.96 -3.44
C HIS A 162 -10.20 8.72 -1.92
N LEU A 163 -10.06 7.46 -1.48
CA LEU A 163 -9.98 7.12 -0.06
C LEU A 163 -8.89 7.93 0.67
N LEU A 164 -7.73 8.10 0.03
CA LEU A 164 -6.60 8.86 0.57
C LEU A 164 -6.85 10.37 0.68
N ARG A 165 -7.89 10.92 0.05
CA ARG A 165 -8.24 12.35 0.12
C ARG A 165 -8.98 12.71 1.40
N TYR A 166 -9.74 11.78 1.98
CA TYR A 166 -10.53 12.08 3.19
C TYR A 166 -9.68 12.57 4.37
N PRO A 167 -8.56 11.91 4.75
CA PRO A 167 -7.70 12.43 5.80
C PRO A 167 -7.17 13.85 5.52
N ILE A 168 -6.94 14.21 4.26
CA ILE A 168 -6.42 15.52 3.87
C ILE A 168 -7.48 16.60 4.13
N HIS A 169 -8.71 16.37 3.68
CA HIS A 169 -9.81 17.31 3.91
C HIS A 169 -10.19 17.41 5.38
N LEU A 170 -10.31 16.27 6.08
CA LEU A 170 -10.64 16.24 7.51
C LEU A 170 -9.56 16.93 8.35
N ALA A 171 -8.27 16.80 8.00
CA ALA A 171 -7.20 17.54 8.67
C ALA A 171 -7.37 19.06 8.54
N ARG A 172 -7.86 19.56 7.40
CA ARG A 172 -8.15 20.98 7.20
C ARG A 172 -9.34 21.44 8.04
N VAL A 173 -10.41 20.64 8.11
CA VAL A 173 -11.56 20.88 8.99
C VAL A 173 -11.11 20.96 10.46
N CYS A 174 -10.35 19.97 10.93
CA CYS A 174 -9.81 19.95 12.30
C CYS A 174 -8.92 21.16 12.59
N LYS A 175 -8.11 21.59 11.62
CA LYS A 175 -7.26 22.79 11.76
C LYS A 175 -8.11 24.05 11.97
N MET A 176 -9.19 24.21 11.20
CA MET A 176 -10.11 25.35 11.33
C MET A 176 -10.84 25.35 12.67
N LEU A 177 -11.44 24.22 13.05
CA LEU A 177 -12.18 24.09 14.32
C LEU A 177 -11.28 24.27 15.55
N ARG A 178 -10.02 23.83 15.47
CA ARG A 178 -9.03 24.08 16.54
C ARG A 178 -8.65 25.56 16.64
N LYS A 179 -8.44 26.23 15.51
CA LYS A 179 -8.02 27.63 15.46
C LYS A 179 -9.15 28.59 15.82
N TYR A 180 -10.39 28.24 15.46
CA TYR A 180 -11.58 29.06 15.62
C TYR A 180 -12.71 28.27 16.31
N PRO A 181 -12.68 28.15 17.66
CA PRO A 181 -13.66 27.35 18.41
C PRO A 181 -15.11 27.84 18.30
N PHE A 182 -15.33 29.09 17.87
CA PHE A 182 -16.67 29.65 17.64
C PHE A 182 -17.34 29.13 16.36
N LEU A 183 -16.62 28.39 15.51
CA LEU A 183 -17.22 27.71 14.37
C LEU A 183 -18.11 26.58 14.91
N ASN A 184 -19.38 26.56 14.50
CA ASN A 184 -20.42 25.60 14.95
C ASN A 184 -20.20 24.17 14.42
N GLY A 185 -18.99 23.63 14.48
CA GLY A 185 -18.65 22.27 14.11
C GLY A 185 -18.24 21.43 15.32
N ASP A 186 -18.59 20.15 15.31
CA ASP A 186 -18.15 19.21 16.33
C ASP A 186 -16.67 18.83 16.12
N PHE A 187 -15.79 19.54 16.83
CA PHE A 187 -14.35 19.29 16.78
C PHE A 187 -13.98 17.87 17.22
N ARG A 188 -14.68 17.29 18.21
CA ARG A 188 -14.39 15.94 18.71
C ARG A 188 -14.72 14.90 17.65
N MET A 189 -15.89 15.03 17.01
CA MET A 189 -16.29 14.16 15.90
C MET A 189 -15.33 14.30 14.71
N ALA A 190 -14.91 15.52 14.36
CA ALA A 190 -13.96 15.74 13.26
C ALA A 190 -12.61 15.06 13.51
N VAL A 191 -12.06 15.17 14.73
CA VAL A 191 -10.81 14.51 15.12
C VAL A 191 -10.95 12.99 15.10
N LYS A 192 -12.02 12.45 15.70
CA LYS A 192 -12.28 11.01 15.70
C LYS A 192 -12.38 10.47 14.26
N THR A 193 -13.19 11.12 13.42
CA THR A 193 -13.36 10.72 12.02
C THR A 193 -12.04 10.78 11.26
N LEU A 194 -11.21 11.81 11.49
CA LEU A 194 -9.87 11.91 10.88
C LEU A 194 -8.97 10.73 11.26
N ASP A 195 -8.93 10.38 12.54
CA ASP A 195 -8.06 9.31 13.03
C ASP A 195 -8.57 7.94 12.54
N ASP A 196 -9.88 7.71 12.53
CA ASP A 196 -10.50 6.50 11.97
C ASP A 196 -10.18 6.34 10.47
N PHE A 197 -10.23 7.42 9.68
CA PHE A 197 -9.85 7.38 8.26
C PHE A 197 -8.34 7.14 8.05
N ARG A 198 -7.48 7.65 8.95
CA ARG A 198 -6.04 7.37 8.90
C ARG A 198 -5.75 5.90 9.19
N GLU A 199 -6.42 5.33 10.20
CA GLU A 199 -6.34 3.92 10.51
C GLU A 199 -6.82 3.07 9.32
N LEU A 200 -7.96 3.43 8.74
CA LEU A 200 -8.48 2.77 7.53
C LEU A 200 -7.48 2.84 6.36
N CYS A 201 -6.92 4.01 6.06
CA CYS A 201 -5.94 4.13 4.98
C CYS A 201 -4.68 3.30 5.26
N SER A 202 -4.20 3.27 6.51
CA SER A 202 -3.07 2.43 6.91
C SER A 202 -3.39 0.94 6.77
N TYR A 203 -4.60 0.53 7.16
CA TYR A 203 -5.08 -0.84 7.01
C TYR A 203 -5.13 -1.25 5.53
N ILE A 204 -5.73 -0.43 4.67
CA ILE A 204 -5.79 -0.71 3.22
C ILE A 204 -4.40 -0.78 2.58
N ASP A 205 -3.46 0.09 2.97
CA ASP A 205 -2.06 0.02 2.49
C ASP A 205 -1.36 -1.28 2.93
N GLN A 206 -1.62 -1.74 4.16
CA GLN A 206 -1.11 -3.02 4.66
C GLN A 206 -1.72 -4.22 3.93
N GLU A 207 -3.03 -4.22 3.69
CA GLU A 207 -3.73 -5.27 2.94
C GLU A 207 -3.26 -5.31 1.48
N LYS A 208 -3.06 -4.15 0.85
CA LYS A 208 -2.46 -4.06 -0.49
C LYS A 208 -1.06 -4.67 -0.51
N ALA A 209 -0.21 -4.29 0.46
CA ALA A 209 1.14 -4.84 0.56
C ALA A 209 1.15 -6.35 0.83
N ARG A 210 0.14 -6.87 1.56
CA ARG A 210 -0.06 -8.30 1.79
C ARG A 210 -0.46 -9.02 0.50
N GLU A 211 -1.39 -8.46 -0.26
CA GLU A 211 -1.84 -9.03 -1.54
C GLU A 211 -0.69 -9.04 -2.57
N GLU A 212 0.06 -7.94 -2.68
CA GLU A 212 1.29 -7.90 -3.48
C GLU A 212 2.31 -8.97 -3.02
N SER A 213 2.42 -9.19 -1.70
CA SER A 213 3.29 -10.23 -1.14
C SER A 213 2.82 -11.63 -1.52
N TYR A 214 1.52 -11.90 -1.41
CA TYR A 214 0.89 -13.15 -1.81
C TYR A 214 1.13 -13.45 -3.29
N GLN A 215 0.91 -12.49 -4.18
CA GLN A 215 1.14 -12.66 -5.62
C GLN A 215 2.61 -12.98 -5.94
N VAL A 216 3.55 -12.27 -5.31
CA VAL A 216 4.98 -12.53 -5.50
C VAL A 216 5.35 -13.92 -5.00
N LEU A 217 4.87 -14.34 -3.83
CA LEU A 217 5.17 -15.64 -3.25
C LEU A 217 4.54 -16.78 -4.06
N SER A 218 3.27 -16.63 -4.47
CA SER A 218 2.55 -17.59 -5.32
C SER A 218 3.27 -17.76 -6.67
N ALA A 219 3.69 -16.66 -7.31
CA ALA A 219 4.43 -16.70 -8.56
C ALA A 219 5.81 -17.38 -8.43
N LEU A 220 6.52 -17.16 -7.31
CA LEU A 220 7.87 -17.71 -7.10
C LEU A 220 7.86 -19.16 -6.60
N CYS A 221 6.92 -19.50 -5.74
CA CYS A 221 6.88 -20.77 -5.02
C CYS A 221 5.88 -21.76 -5.64
N GLY A 222 5.03 -21.29 -6.57
CA GLY A 222 3.91 -22.06 -7.08
C GLY A 222 2.95 -22.47 -5.96
N ASN A 223 2.38 -23.67 -6.09
CA ASN A 223 1.45 -24.24 -5.10
C ASN A 223 2.14 -24.82 -3.86
N GLN A 224 3.36 -24.38 -3.52
CA GLN A 224 4.01 -24.81 -2.27
C GLN A 224 3.30 -24.12 -1.10
N GLY A 225 2.25 -24.78 -0.58
CA GLY A 225 1.31 -24.27 0.42
C GLY A 225 1.98 -23.47 1.53
N VAL A 226 3.10 -23.95 2.07
CA VAL A 226 3.83 -23.26 3.14
C VAL A 226 4.11 -21.79 2.84
N ALA A 227 4.43 -21.40 1.61
CA ALA A 227 4.70 -20.00 1.26
C ALA A 227 3.44 -19.13 1.17
N VAL A 228 2.26 -19.72 0.95
CA VAL A 228 1.01 -19.03 0.59
C VAL A 228 -0.15 -19.27 1.57
N ASP A 229 -0.05 -20.26 2.45
CA ASP A 229 -1.12 -20.67 3.39
C ASP A 229 -1.34 -19.65 4.52
N ILE A 230 -0.34 -18.83 4.80
CA ILE A 230 -0.38 -17.82 5.87
C ILE A 230 -0.20 -16.44 5.23
N PRO A 231 -0.98 -15.42 5.64
CA PRO A 231 -0.71 -14.03 5.27
C PRO A 231 0.70 -13.58 5.66
N ARG A 232 1.54 -13.29 4.66
CA ARG A 232 2.95 -12.88 4.85
C ARG A 232 3.19 -11.48 4.31
N HIS A 233 4.08 -10.72 4.95
CA HIS A 233 4.54 -9.44 4.44
C HIS A 233 6.00 -9.52 4.00
N ILE A 234 6.26 -9.21 2.73
CA ILE A 234 7.63 -9.14 2.22
C ILE A 234 8.35 -7.93 2.84
N LYS A 235 9.38 -8.21 3.64
CA LYS A 235 10.31 -7.21 4.21
C LYS A 235 11.41 -6.84 3.22
N PHE A 236 11.86 -7.79 2.40
CA PHE A 236 12.88 -7.56 1.38
C PHE A 236 12.65 -8.42 0.14
N LYS A 237 12.84 -7.82 -1.03
CA LYS A 237 12.89 -8.51 -2.33
C LYS A 237 13.98 -7.84 -3.14
N GLY A 238 15.00 -8.60 -3.54
CA GLY A 238 16.07 -8.05 -4.35
C GLY A 238 17.33 -8.90 -4.35
N SER A 239 18.37 -8.34 -4.96
CA SER A 239 19.67 -8.98 -5.06
C SER A 239 20.34 -9.14 -3.70
N VAL A 240 21.02 -10.25 -3.51
CA VAL A 240 21.90 -10.49 -2.36
C VAL A 240 23.31 -10.71 -2.85
N ILE A 241 24.30 -10.33 -2.04
CA ILE A 241 25.71 -10.59 -2.32
C ILE A 241 26.16 -11.61 -1.29
N PRO A 242 26.40 -12.87 -1.70
CA PRO A 242 27.03 -13.84 -0.80
C PRO A 242 28.45 -13.39 -0.45
N ALA A 243 28.90 -13.66 0.77
CA ALA A 243 30.28 -13.33 1.19
C ALA A 243 31.33 -14.14 0.40
N THR A 244 30.94 -15.32 -0.08
CA THR A 244 31.74 -16.21 -0.93
C THR A 244 30.94 -16.59 -2.18
N SER A 245 31.21 -15.91 -3.30
CA SER A 245 30.42 -16.02 -4.53
C SER A 245 30.39 -17.42 -5.16
N PHE A 246 31.35 -18.29 -4.83
CA PHE A 246 31.49 -19.62 -5.43
C PHE A 246 30.71 -20.73 -4.71
N ILE A 247 30.12 -20.45 -3.55
CA ILE A 247 29.49 -21.50 -2.71
C ILE A 247 27.98 -21.56 -2.92
N TYR A 248 27.38 -20.49 -3.42
CA TYR A 248 25.92 -20.33 -3.42
C TYR A 248 25.34 -20.25 -4.83
N ASP A 249 24.25 -20.97 -5.03
CA ASP A 249 23.48 -21.06 -6.27
C ASP A 249 22.40 -19.98 -6.41
N PHE A 250 22.32 -19.08 -5.42
CA PHE A 250 21.40 -17.94 -5.39
C PHE A 250 22.14 -16.59 -5.52
N ASN A 251 21.44 -15.57 -6.04
CA ASN A 251 21.92 -14.19 -6.11
C ASN A 251 20.84 -13.15 -5.77
N ALA A 252 19.68 -13.60 -5.30
CA ALA A 252 18.59 -12.78 -4.81
C ALA A 252 17.79 -13.52 -3.76
N CYS A 253 16.96 -12.80 -3.00
CA CYS A 253 15.97 -13.43 -2.14
C CYS A 253 14.69 -12.61 -2.02
N VAL A 254 13.64 -13.30 -1.60
CA VAL A 254 12.44 -12.71 -0.99
C VAL A 254 12.43 -13.13 0.47
N PHE A 255 12.31 -12.17 1.37
CA PHE A 255 12.32 -12.37 2.82
C PHE A 255 11.06 -11.78 3.44
N CYS A 256 10.37 -12.60 4.23
CA CYS A 256 9.12 -12.28 4.89
C CYS A 256 9.32 -11.92 6.37
N ASP A 257 8.33 -11.24 6.93
CA ASP A 257 8.29 -10.79 8.32
C ASP A 257 8.22 -11.91 9.37
N ASP A 258 7.71 -13.08 9.02
CA ASP A 258 7.72 -14.27 9.88
C ASP A 258 9.03 -15.08 9.80
N GLY A 259 9.95 -14.66 8.93
CA GLY A 259 11.27 -15.26 8.76
C GLY A 259 11.39 -16.23 7.58
N LEU A 260 10.33 -16.44 6.79
CA LEU A 260 10.47 -17.21 5.55
C LEU A 260 11.40 -16.49 4.58
N VAL A 261 12.35 -17.24 4.04
CA VAL A 261 13.23 -16.81 2.97
C VAL A 261 13.08 -17.72 1.77
N VAL A 262 12.80 -17.10 0.62
CA VAL A 262 12.89 -17.75 -0.68
C VAL A 262 14.19 -17.28 -1.31
N TRP A 263 15.19 -18.16 -1.33
CA TRP A 263 16.43 -17.91 -2.06
C TRP A 263 16.15 -18.08 -3.54
N THR A 264 16.63 -17.15 -4.36
CA THR A 264 16.31 -17.10 -5.78
C THR A 264 17.55 -16.84 -6.63
N ARG A 265 17.42 -17.18 -7.92
CA ARG A 265 18.39 -16.83 -8.95
C ARG A 265 17.71 -15.99 -10.02
N TYR A 266 18.33 -14.89 -10.40
CA TYR A 266 17.91 -14.15 -11.60
C TYR A 266 18.24 -14.94 -12.87
N VAL A 267 17.21 -15.23 -13.66
CA VAL A 267 17.29 -15.77 -15.00
C VAL A 267 17.14 -14.62 -15.99
N LYS A 268 18.09 -14.51 -16.93
CA LYS A 268 18.13 -13.45 -17.96
C LYS A 268 18.06 -12.02 -17.38
N LYS A 269 18.51 -11.81 -16.13
CA LYS A 269 18.46 -10.54 -15.38
C LYS A 269 17.06 -9.96 -15.13
N ILE A 270 15.99 -10.69 -15.42
CA ILE A 270 14.60 -10.17 -15.36
C ILE A 270 13.73 -11.05 -14.46
N GLU A 271 13.83 -12.36 -14.60
CA GLU A 271 12.96 -13.31 -13.91
C GLU A 271 13.67 -13.87 -12.67
N MET A 272 13.01 -13.88 -11.51
CA MET A 272 13.51 -14.59 -10.33
C MET A 272 12.97 -16.01 -10.34
N LYS A 273 13.83 -17.02 -10.19
CA LYS A 273 13.42 -18.41 -9.97
C LYS A 273 13.80 -18.86 -8.56
N ALA A 274 12.87 -19.49 -7.86
CA ALA A 274 13.13 -20.06 -6.55
C ALA A 274 14.18 -21.19 -6.65
N VAL A 275 15.17 -21.13 -5.76
CA VAL A 275 16.24 -22.12 -5.59
C VAL A 275 15.94 -22.97 -4.36
N SER A 276 15.61 -22.30 -3.24
CA SER A 276 15.18 -22.96 -2.02
C SER A 276 14.22 -22.10 -1.22
N ILE A 277 13.32 -22.76 -0.50
CA ILE A 277 12.42 -22.15 0.49
C ILE A 277 12.88 -22.63 1.87
N GLU A 278 13.15 -21.68 2.75
CA GLU A 278 13.75 -21.94 4.06
C GLU A 278 13.13 -21.01 5.12
N GLN A 279 13.19 -21.42 6.38
CA GLN A 279 12.79 -20.62 7.53
C GLN A 279 14.04 -20.07 8.21
N CYS A 280 14.18 -18.75 8.29
CA CYS A 280 15.23 -18.11 9.05
C CYS A 280 14.99 -18.31 10.55
N LEU A 281 16.02 -18.81 11.25
CA LEU A 281 15.99 -19.10 12.68
C LEU A 281 16.85 -18.12 13.48
N ARG A 282 18.05 -17.82 12.96
CA ARG A 282 19.04 -17.00 13.65
C ARG A 282 19.87 -16.21 12.66
N VAL A 283 20.23 -14.98 13.04
CA VAL A 283 21.16 -14.13 12.28
C VAL A 283 22.27 -13.66 13.21
N ASP A 284 23.51 -13.94 12.84
CA ASP A 284 24.70 -13.55 13.61
C ASP A 284 25.60 -12.63 12.77
N GLU A 285 26.10 -11.56 13.39
CA GLU A 285 27.12 -10.70 12.80
C GLU A 285 28.51 -11.28 13.10
N LEU A 286 29.24 -11.64 12.04
CA LEU A 286 30.64 -12.08 12.09
C LEU A 286 31.53 -10.98 11.52
N SER A 287 32.84 -11.05 11.77
CA SER A 287 33.82 -10.01 11.36
C SER A 287 33.73 -9.63 9.88
N ASN A 288 33.53 -10.60 8.99
CA ASN A 288 33.55 -10.40 7.53
C ASN A 288 32.26 -10.85 6.82
N SER A 289 31.22 -11.25 7.57
CA SER A 289 29.97 -11.73 6.96
C SER A 289 28.81 -11.67 7.95
N ILE A 290 27.59 -11.63 7.43
CA ILE A 290 26.39 -11.93 8.22
C ILE A 290 26.02 -13.38 7.97
N LEU A 291 26.01 -14.18 9.04
CA LEU A 291 25.58 -15.57 9.01
C LEU A 291 24.07 -15.63 9.21
N VAL A 292 23.36 -16.17 8.22
CA VAL A 292 21.93 -16.44 8.27
C VAL A 292 21.75 -17.95 8.40
N CYS A 293 21.31 -18.40 9.59
CA CYS A 293 21.01 -19.78 9.88
C CYS A 293 19.54 -20.06 9.58
N THR A 294 19.30 -21.07 8.74
CA THR A 294 18.01 -21.36 8.12
C THR A 294 17.70 -22.85 8.20
N LEU A 295 16.41 -23.19 8.19
CA LEU A 295 15.92 -24.56 8.11
C LEU A 295 15.15 -24.75 6.81
N ASN A 296 15.56 -25.69 5.96
CA ASN A 296 14.81 -25.96 4.74
C ASN A 296 13.60 -26.88 4.98
N MET A 297 12.78 -27.06 3.95
CA MET A 297 11.61 -27.94 3.96
C MET A 297 11.91 -29.43 4.27
N LYS A 298 13.18 -29.86 4.16
CA LYS A 298 13.64 -31.22 4.50
C LYS A 298 14.15 -31.32 5.95
N GLY A 299 14.00 -30.28 6.76
CA GLY A 299 14.52 -30.23 8.13
C GLY A 299 16.05 -30.10 8.22
N LYS A 300 16.74 -29.75 7.14
CA LYS A 300 18.20 -29.55 7.15
C LYS A 300 18.53 -28.11 7.53
N LEU A 301 19.39 -27.96 8.54
CA LEU A 301 19.98 -26.67 8.90
C LEU A 301 21.02 -26.24 7.86
N LEU A 302 20.94 -24.99 7.44
CA LEU A 302 21.78 -24.38 6.42
C LEU A 302 22.33 -23.05 6.92
N ASN A 303 23.61 -22.83 6.64
CA ASN A 303 24.34 -21.61 6.99
C ASN A 303 24.63 -20.82 5.70
N ARG A 304 24.01 -19.65 5.57
CA ARG A 304 24.17 -18.75 4.43
C ARG A 304 24.98 -17.53 4.86
N HIS A 305 26.11 -17.28 4.21
CA HIS A 305 26.96 -16.13 4.51
C HIS A 305 26.70 -15.01 3.52
N LEU A 306 26.16 -13.89 4.01
CA LEU A 306 25.96 -12.67 3.23
C LEU A 306 27.10 -11.69 3.46
N ALA A 307 27.46 -10.95 2.41
CA ALA A 307 28.41 -9.86 2.53
C ALA A 307 27.87 -8.79 3.50
N PRO A 308 28.73 -8.27 4.39
CA PRO A 308 28.33 -7.20 5.30
C PRO A 308 28.02 -5.93 4.50
N GLN A 309 27.35 -4.97 5.13
CA GLN A 309 27.04 -3.65 4.54
C GLN A 309 26.13 -3.69 3.29
N THR A 310 25.40 -4.79 3.07
CA THR A 310 24.38 -4.88 2.03
C THR A 310 22.99 -4.60 2.60
N MET A 311 22.07 -4.10 1.76
CA MET A 311 20.68 -3.88 2.18
C MET A 311 20.04 -5.17 2.72
N ALA A 312 20.30 -6.31 2.07
CA ALA A 312 19.79 -7.61 2.52
C ALA A 312 20.30 -7.95 3.93
N ALA A 313 21.61 -7.85 4.15
CA ALA A 313 22.23 -8.09 5.46
C ALA A 313 21.62 -7.20 6.56
N SER A 314 21.43 -5.90 6.28
CA SER A 314 20.77 -4.99 7.22
C SER A 314 19.33 -5.37 7.54
N VAL A 315 18.56 -5.86 6.55
CA VAL A 315 17.18 -6.31 6.80
C VAL A 315 17.14 -7.56 7.68
N PHE A 316 17.97 -8.56 7.40
CA PHE A 316 18.06 -9.78 8.22
C PHE A 316 18.44 -9.47 9.67
N LEU A 317 19.48 -8.65 9.88
CA LEU A 317 19.90 -8.23 11.22
C LEU A 317 18.79 -7.47 11.95
N LYS A 318 18.19 -6.47 11.28
CA LYS A 318 17.10 -5.67 11.87
C LYS A 318 15.93 -6.56 12.29
N TRP A 319 15.49 -7.46 11.41
CA TRP A 319 14.42 -8.41 11.71
C TRP A 319 14.75 -9.29 12.91
N TYR A 320 15.97 -9.83 12.97
CA TYR A 320 16.36 -10.72 14.06
C TYR A 320 16.46 -9.96 15.39
N HIS A 321 16.99 -8.74 15.39
CA HIS A 321 17.05 -7.88 16.56
C HIS A 321 15.66 -7.51 17.08
N GLU A 322 14.74 -7.13 16.18
CA GLU A 322 13.33 -6.86 16.51
C GLU A 322 12.66 -8.08 17.15
N ARG A 323 12.86 -9.28 16.57
CA ARG A 323 12.29 -10.54 17.08
C ARG A 323 12.90 -10.98 18.41
N ALA A 324 14.20 -10.76 18.61
CA ALA A 324 14.92 -11.13 19.81
C ALA A 324 14.74 -10.12 20.97
N GLY A 325 14.01 -9.01 20.75
CA GLY A 325 13.87 -7.93 21.71
C GLY A 325 15.18 -7.18 21.98
N ILE A 326 16.15 -7.26 21.06
CA ILE A 326 17.42 -6.55 21.17
C ILE A 326 17.20 -5.19 20.53
N SER A 327 16.82 -4.20 21.32
CA SER A 327 16.76 -2.82 20.84
C SER A 327 18.16 -2.37 20.43
N ASN A 328 18.28 -1.67 19.30
CA ASN A 328 19.51 -0.99 18.89
C ASN A 328 19.80 0.15 19.88
N GLY A 329 20.36 -0.21 21.02
CA GLY A 329 20.70 0.65 22.13
C GLY A 329 21.74 -0.09 22.96
N LYS A 330 22.97 0.42 22.92
CA LYS A 330 24.10 0.08 23.78
C LYS A 330 23.67 -0.52 25.14
N GLU A 331 23.68 -1.84 25.29
CA GLU A 331 23.85 -2.52 26.58
C GLU A 331 23.96 -4.05 26.36
N ASN A 332 24.90 -4.68 27.07
CA ASN A 332 25.15 -6.12 27.16
C ASN A 332 25.93 -6.82 26.03
N LYS A 333 27.08 -6.24 25.67
CA LYS A 333 28.21 -6.95 25.04
C LYS A 333 29.05 -7.77 26.05
N LEU A 334 28.45 -8.36 27.10
CA LEU A 334 29.23 -9.11 28.11
C LEU A 334 28.60 -10.38 28.75
N ASN A 335 27.35 -10.78 28.46
CA ASN A 335 26.72 -11.89 29.22
C ASN A 335 26.18 -13.09 28.42
N ARG A 336 26.43 -13.21 27.11
CA ARG A 336 25.94 -14.36 26.31
C ARG A 336 26.98 -15.44 25.96
N LEU A 337 28.20 -15.34 26.50
CA LEU A 337 29.26 -16.36 26.34
C LEU A 337 29.35 -17.38 27.49
N LYS A 338 28.38 -17.44 28.42
CA LYS A 338 28.42 -18.35 29.58
C LYS A 338 27.35 -19.46 29.62
N VAL A 339 26.56 -19.67 28.56
CA VAL A 339 25.48 -20.68 28.56
C VAL A 339 25.62 -21.65 27.39
N VAL A 340 26.81 -22.21 27.16
CA VAL A 340 27.00 -23.40 26.30
C VAL A 340 28.06 -24.39 26.85
N ASN A 341 28.73 -24.10 27.98
CA ASN A 341 29.69 -25.01 28.62
C ASN A 341 29.17 -25.58 29.95
N ALA A 342 27.93 -26.08 29.95
CA ALA A 342 27.37 -26.80 31.09
C ALA A 342 26.60 -28.03 30.57
N LYS A 343 27.34 -29.10 30.25
CA LYS A 343 26.97 -30.53 30.29
C LYS A 343 28.02 -31.38 29.53
N THR A 344 29.08 -31.72 30.25
CA THR A 344 29.75 -33.02 30.28
C THR A 344 29.96 -33.37 31.73
#